data_AF-A0A1H5X1R3-F1
#
_entry.id   AF-A0A1H5X1R3-F1
#
_cell.length_a   1.000
_cell.length_b   1.000
_cell.length_c   1.000
_cell.angle_alpha   90.00
_cell.angle_beta   90.00
_cell.angle_gamma   90.00
#
_symmetry.space_group_name_H-M   'P 1'
#
loop_
_entity.id
_entity.type
_entity.pdbx_description
1 polymer ?
#
loop_
_entity_poly.entity_id
_entity_poly.type
_entity_poly.pdbx_seq_one_letter_code
_entity_poly.pdbx_strand_id
1 'polypeptide(L)' 'MKKTTKRKSLILMSIGMFVIAVSQIFSHFVEFPDLTKGLFFGIGIGMLLLATIFGNFRTAQ' A
#
# COMPACT_ATOMS: atom_id res chain seq x y z
N MET A 1 -3.24 -21.53 4.06
CA MET A 1 -2.48 -20.32 3.65
C MET A 1 -1.49 -19.96 4.77
N LYS A 2 -0.18 -19.86 4.49
CA LYS A 2 0.85 -19.62 5.53
C LYS A 2 0.67 -18.21 6.10
N LYS A 3 0.36 -18.09 7.40
CA LYS A 3 0.28 -16.79 8.09
C LYS A 3 1.61 -16.04 7.91
N THR A 4 1.57 -14.82 7.38
CA THR A 4 2.78 -14.01 7.27
C THR A 4 3.23 -13.56 8.65
N THR A 5 4.53 -13.64 8.93
CA THR A 5 5.09 -13.16 10.20
C THR A 5 4.85 -11.65 10.33
N LYS A 6 4.50 -11.17 11.53
CA LYS A 6 4.26 -9.73 11.81
C LYS A 6 5.31 -8.80 11.18
N ARG A 7 6.60 -9.19 11.21
CA ARG A 7 7.70 -8.44 10.58
C ARG A 7 7.53 -8.27 9.06
N LYS A 8 7.11 -9.31 8.35
CA LYS A 8 6.89 -9.25 6.90
C LYS A 8 5.69 -8.39 6.54
N SER A 9 4.63 -8.44 7.36
CA SER A 9 3.46 -7.57 7.19
C SER A 9 3.80 -6.10 7.43
N LEU A 10 4.57 -5.77 8.47
CA LEU A 10 5.07 -4.41 8.71
C LEU A 10 5.86 -3.86 7.52
N ILE A 11 6.79 -4.65 6.98
CA ILE A 11 7.57 -4.26 5.80
C ILE A 11 6.65 -4.01 4.60
N LEU A 12 5.66 -4.88 4.37
CA LEU A 12 4.71 -4.73 3.28
C LEU A 12 3.85 -3.46 3.45
N MET A 13 3.47 -3.14 4.69
CA MET A 13 2.71 -1.94 5.02
C MET A 13 3.53 -0.66 4.78
N SER A 14 4.81 -0.66 5.17
CA SER A 14 5.74 0.45 4.89
C SER A 14 5.95 0.65 3.38
N ILE A 15 6.07 -0.43 2.61
CA ILE A 15 6.17 -0.35 1.14
C ILE A 15 4.88 0.22 0.55
N GLY A 16 3.71 -0.23 1.00
CA GLY A 16 2.42 0.31 0.53
C GLY A 16 2.26 1.80 0.79
N MET A 17 2.62 2.27 2.00
CA MET A 17 2.62 3.70 2.33
C MET A 17 3.61 4.49 1.46
N PHE A 18 4.81 3.94 1.23
CA PHE A 18 5.83 4.59 0.41
C PHE A 18 5.36 4.76 -1.05
N VAL A 19 4.75 3.73 -1.64
CA VAL A 19 4.21 3.79 -3.01
C VAL A 19 3.14 4.87 -3.12
N ILE A 20 2.23 4.98 -2.15
CA ILE A 20 1.19 6.01 -2.14
C ILE A 20 1.82 7.41 -2.04
N ALA A 21 2.78 7.60 -1.14
CA ALA A 21 3.44 8.89 -0.94
C ALA A 21 4.18 9.33 -2.20
N VAL A 22 4.96 8.44 -2.82
CA VAL A 22 5.65 8.71 -4.08
C VAL A 22 4.64 9.04 -5.18
N SER A 23 3.56 8.28 -5.29
CA SER A 23 2.53 8.54 -6.30
C SER A 23 1.86 9.91 -6.13
N GLN A 24 1.64 10.37 -4.90
CA GLN A 24 1.10 11.71 -4.63
C GLN A 24 2.09 12.81 -5.01
N ILE A 25 3.37 12.64 -4.64
CA ILE A 25 4.44 13.58 -4.99
C ILE A 25 4.55 13.68 -6.52
N PHE A 26 4.65 12.55 -7.23
CA PHE A 26 4.75 12.55 -8.69
C PHE A 26 3.52 13.15 -9.38
N SER A 27 2.32 12.91 -8.85
CA SER A 27 1.09 13.51 -9.41
C SER A 27 0.99 15.02 -9.22
N HIS A 28 1.75 15.59 -8.28
CA HIS A 28 1.85 17.04 -8.10
C HIS A 28 2.74 17.70 -9.16
N PHE A 29 3.81 17.01 -9.58
CA PHE A 29 4.78 17.55 -10.54
C PHE A 29 4.46 17.21 -12.00
N VAL A 30 3.69 16.16 -12.24
CA VAL A 30 3.35 15.68 -13.60
C VAL A 30 1.86 15.36 -13.67
N GLU A 31 1.17 15.96 -14.63
CA GLU A 31 -0.22 15.58 -14.95
C GLU A 31 -0.26 14.21 -15.60
N PHE A 32 -0.36 13.18 -14.76
CA PHE A 32 -0.65 11.84 -15.23
C PHE A 32 -2.12 11.73 -15.68
N PRO A 33 -2.41 10.90 -16.70
CA PRO A 33 -3.77 10.50 -17.04
C PRO A 33 -4.49 9.91 -15.82
N ASP A 34 -5.80 10.13 -15.71
CA ASP A 34 -6.59 9.69 -14.55
C ASP A 34 -6.48 8.18 -14.30
N LEU A 35 -6.39 7.39 -15.36
CA LEU A 35 -6.20 5.94 -15.27
C LEU A 35 -4.88 5.59 -14.58
N THR A 36 -3.79 6.29 -14.91
CA THR A 36 -2.46 6.02 -14.36
C THR A 36 -2.41 6.42 -12.89
N LYS A 37 -2.99 7.58 -12.53
CA LYS A 37 -3.15 8.01 -11.13
C LYS A 37 -3.95 6.99 -10.31
N GLY A 38 -5.08 6.53 -10.86
CA GLY A 38 -5.93 5.52 -10.25
C GLY A 38 -5.22 4.18 -10.04
N LEU A 39 -4.43 3.73 -11.02
CA LEU A 39 -3.65 2.49 -10.92
C LEU A 39 -2.61 2.55 -9.80
N PHE A 40 -1.81 3.63 -9.72
CA PHE A 40 -0.80 3.76 -8.66
C PHE A 40 -1.44 3.81 -7.27
N PHE A 41 -2.54 4.56 -7.12
CA PHE A 41 -3.30 4.60 -5.87
C PHE A 41 -3.88 3.23 -5.52
N GLY A 42 -4.49 2.55 -6.50
CA GLY A 42 -5.09 1.22 -6.34
C GLY A 42 -4.07 0.16 -5.93
N ILE A 43 -2.87 0.17 -6.52
CA ILE A 43 -1.76 -0.73 -6.15
C ILE A 43 -1.32 -0.47 -4.70
N GLY A 44 -1.17 0.81 -4.33
CA GLY A 44 -0.82 1.20 -2.97
C GLY A 44 -1.85 0.71 -1.92
N ILE A 45 -3.14 0.94 -2.18
CA ILE A 45 -4.22 0.47 -1.30
C ILE A 45 -4.29 -1.06 -1.28
N GLY A 46 -4.14 -1.73 -2.43
CA GLY A 46 -4.11 -3.18 -2.52
C GLY A 46 -3.01 -3.80 -1.66
N MET A 47 -1.81 -3.20 -1.66
CA MET A 47 -0.71 -3.62 -0.78
C MET A 47 -1.02 -3.41 0.70
N LEU A 48 -1.66 -2.30 1.07
CA LEU A 48 -2.07 -2.04 2.46
C LEU A 48 -3.14 -3.03 2.94
N LEU A 49 -4.13 -3.33 2.10
CA LEU A 49 -5.15 -4.34 2.38
C LEU A 49 -4.53 -5.72 2.53
N LEU A 50 -3.61 -6.08 1.64
CA LEU A 50 -2.88 -7.35 1.73
C LEU A 50 -2.09 -7.43 3.04
N ALA A 51 -1.38 -6.37 3.40
CA ALA A 51 -0.61 -6.29 4.65
C ALA A 51 -1.50 -6.40 5.89
N THR A 52 -2.70 -5.80 5.87
CA THR A 52 -3.61 -5.76 7.02
C THR A 52 -4.35 -7.08 7.18
N ILE A 53 -4.97 -7.57 6.11
CA ILE A 53 -5.82 -8.78 6.11
C ILE A 53 -4.95 -10.04 6.30
N PHE A 54 -3.82 -10.15 5.59
CA PHE A 54 -2.96 -11.34 5.66
C PHE A 54 -1.85 -11.24 6.71
N GLY A 55 -1.65 -10.06 7.31
CA GLY A 55 -0.60 -9.79 8.28
C GLY A 55 -0.92 -10.09 9.74
N ASN A 56 -2.16 -10.49 10.06
CA ASN A 56 -2.60 -10.65 11.44
C ASN A 56 -2.36 -9.36 12.27
N PHE A 57 -2.46 -8.18 11.63
CA PHE A 57 -2.66 -6.94 12.36
C PHE A 57 -4.03 -7.04 13.00
N ARG A 58 -4.06 -7.63 14.20
CA ARG A 58 -5.20 -7.52 15.10
C ARG A 58 -5.44 -6.03 15.23
N THR A 59 -6.53 -5.58 14.65
CA THR A 59 -7.17 -4.31 14.92
C THR A 59 -7.11 -4.10 16.43
N ALA A 60 -6.59 -2.94 16.85
CA ALA A 60 -6.51 -2.57 18.25
C ALA A 60 -7.86 -2.87 18.93
N GLN A 61 -7.80 -3.72 19.97
CA GLN A 61 -8.79 -3.69 21.04
C GLN A 61 -8.29 -2.68 22.06
#